data_AF-A0A9E2VKP9-F1
#
_entry.id   AF-A0A9E2VKP9-F1
#
_cell.length_a   1.000
_cell.length_b   1.000
_cell.length_c   1.000
_cell.angle_alpha   90.00
_cell.angle_beta   90.00
_cell.angle_gamma   90.00
#
_symmetry.space_group_name_H-M   'P 1'
#
loop_
_entity.id
_entity.type
_entity.pdbx_description
1 polymer ?
#
loop_
_entity_poly.entity_id
_entity_poly.type
_entity_poly.pdbx_seq_one_letter_code
_entity_poly.pdbx_strand_id
1 'polypeptide(L)'
;MALVSVLISALLKPGYLASVFLFYGTPVVYFALRLRSWRQILRGLFFAGTATLPFTIVVDYIGTVSGVWSVPRSAFADRLFGIIPVEDFLWMFLGICSIILMYEAQSKASGREIIGRRMKSFLLVASFGLNIFLILIATRQTALFIWPGRYAYLALGCTFFLIPAVLYFWHFPRVFTRCIPTVGYFFILTVVFELTATSLGEWNFGGLYLLPPFTLFGIGSVPYEELAFVGIVGPLAAIALFEFFDNSPPLLRRG
;
A
#
# COMPACT_ATOMS: atom_id res chain seq x y z
N MET A 1 4.87 18.44 -0.85
CA MET A 1 5.47 17.44 0.07
C MET A 1 6.42 16.53 -0.69
N ALA A 2 5.97 15.75 -1.67
CA ALA A 2 6.83 14.88 -2.47
C ALA A 2 8.13 15.56 -2.98
N LEU A 3 8.05 16.75 -3.60
CA LEU A 3 9.24 17.48 -4.06
C LEU A 3 10.21 17.88 -2.93
N VAL A 4 9.69 18.25 -1.76
CA VAL A 4 10.52 18.55 -0.58
C VAL A 4 11.19 17.28 -0.09
N SER A 5 10.47 16.16 -0.05
CA SER A 5 11.01 14.84 0.29
C SER A 5 12.12 14.41 -0.67
N VAL A 6 11.97 14.68 -1.99
CA VAL A 6 13.03 14.47 -2.99
C VAL A 6 14.25 15.32 -2.70
N LEU A 7 14.07 16.63 -2.49
CA LEU A 7 15.18 17.54 -2.24
C LEU A 7 15.96 17.13 -0.99
N ILE A 8 15.26 16.81 0.10
CA ILE A 8 15.88 16.31 1.33
C ILE A 8 16.61 15.00 1.07
N SER A 9 15.99 14.06 0.32
CA SER A 9 16.60 12.76 0.04
C SER A 9 17.83 12.87 -0.86
N ALA A 10 17.81 13.76 -1.85
CA ALA A 10 18.94 14.03 -2.73
C ALA A 10 20.13 14.66 -1.98
N LEU A 11 19.85 15.54 -1.01
CA LEU A 11 20.88 16.23 -0.23
C LEU A 11 21.45 15.36 0.89
N LEU A 12 20.61 14.64 1.62
CA LEU A 12 21.01 13.92 2.83
C LEU A 12 21.29 12.44 2.60
N LYS A 13 20.83 11.87 1.47
CA LYS A 13 20.92 10.43 1.16
C LYS A 13 20.49 9.56 2.36
N PRO A 14 19.24 9.73 2.83
CA PRO A 14 18.72 8.97 3.95
C PRO A 14 18.76 7.46 3.67
N GLY A 15 18.52 6.66 4.71
CA GLY A 15 18.20 5.24 4.53
C GLY A 15 16.70 5.03 4.28
N TYR A 16 16.34 3.81 3.88
CA TYR A 16 14.98 3.42 3.50
C TYR A 16 13.90 3.88 4.51
N LEU A 17 14.12 3.65 5.81
CA LEU A 17 13.17 4.07 6.86
C LEU A 17 12.88 5.58 6.84
N ALA A 18 13.92 6.40 6.71
CA ALA A 18 13.75 7.85 6.69
C ALA A 18 13.06 8.31 5.41
N SER A 19 13.35 7.69 4.27
CA SER A 19 12.63 7.91 3.01
C SER A 19 11.14 7.57 3.15
N VAL A 20 10.79 6.43 3.77
CA VAL A 20 9.40 6.06 4.07
C VAL A 20 8.67 7.14 4.86
N PHE A 21 9.29 7.67 5.93
CA PHE A 21 8.69 8.78 6.70
C PHE A 21 8.57 10.07 5.90
N LEU A 22 9.59 10.44 5.13
CA LEU A 22 9.56 11.65 4.31
C LEU A 22 8.47 11.60 3.25
N PHE A 23 8.28 10.46 2.58
CA PHE A 23 7.34 10.33 1.47
C PHE A 23 5.92 9.99 1.94
N TYR A 24 5.74 9.12 2.93
CA TYR A 24 4.41 8.66 3.36
C TYR A 24 4.01 9.16 4.76
N GLY A 25 4.97 9.37 5.67
CA GLY A 25 4.70 9.96 6.99
C GLY A 25 4.25 11.41 6.91
N THR A 26 4.92 12.22 6.08
CA THR A 26 4.58 13.65 5.93
C THR A 26 3.14 13.87 5.43
N PRO A 27 2.65 13.15 4.39
CA PRO A 27 1.24 13.19 4.01
C PRO A 27 0.27 12.77 5.12
N VAL A 28 0.58 11.73 5.91
CA VAL A 28 -0.26 11.32 7.06
C VAL A 28 -0.44 12.50 8.02
N VAL A 29 0.66 13.14 8.45
CA VAL A 29 0.60 14.28 9.37
C VAL A 29 -0.20 15.43 8.77
N TYR A 30 0.06 15.79 7.51
CA TYR A 30 -0.65 16.87 6.83
C TYR A 30 -2.15 16.62 6.74
N PHE A 31 -2.57 15.43 6.28
CA PHE A 31 -3.99 15.11 6.14
C PHE A 31 -4.68 14.93 7.49
N ALA A 32 -3.99 14.38 8.50
CA ALA A 32 -4.49 14.34 9.88
C ALA A 32 -4.76 15.75 10.44
N LEU A 33 -3.85 16.71 10.23
CA LEU A 33 -4.05 18.10 10.65
C LEU A 33 -5.19 18.80 9.88
N ARG A 34 -5.37 18.44 8.60
CA ARG A 34 -6.47 18.96 7.77
C ARG A 34 -7.82 18.36 8.19
N LEU A 35 -7.83 17.10 8.62
CA LEU A 35 -8.99 16.44 9.18
C LEU A 35 -9.26 16.98 10.59
N ARG A 36 -10.26 17.84 10.72
CA ARG A 36 -10.69 18.39 12.02
C ARG A 36 -11.49 17.39 12.87
N SER A 37 -11.39 16.09 12.59
CA SER A 37 -12.17 15.03 13.22
C SER A 37 -11.27 13.87 13.65
N TRP A 38 -11.00 13.80 14.97
CA TRP A 38 -10.26 12.70 15.59
C TRP A 38 -10.84 11.32 15.27
N ARG A 39 -12.16 11.21 15.14
CA ARG A 39 -12.83 9.94 14.79
C ARG A 39 -12.48 9.46 13.39
N GLN A 40 -12.40 10.37 12.41
CA GLN A 40 -12.00 10.01 11.04
C GLN A 40 -10.54 9.57 11.00
N ILE A 41 -9.67 10.27 11.74
CA ILE A 41 -8.25 9.93 11.85
C ILE A 41 -8.07 8.53 12.45
N LEU A 42 -8.68 8.28 13.62
CA LEU A 42 -8.59 6.98 14.28
C LEU A 42 -9.11 5.83 13.42
N ARG A 43 -10.18 6.07 12.67
CA ARG A 43 -10.73 5.06 11.77
C ARG A 43 -9.78 4.74 10.62
N GLY A 44 -9.16 5.75 10.02
CA GLY A 44 -8.14 5.56 9.00
C GLY A 44 -6.94 4.79 9.54
N LEU A 45 -6.45 5.17 10.73
CA LEU A 45 -5.35 4.47 11.41
C LEU A 45 -5.70 3.02 11.76
N PHE A 46 -6.91 2.77 12.26
CA PHE A 46 -7.37 1.43 12.61
C PHE A 46 -7.47 0.52 11.38
N PHE A 47 -8.07 1.04 10.30
CA PHE A 47 -8.14 0.32 9.04
C PHE A 47 -6.74 0.05 8.48
N ALA A 48 -5.86 1.05 8.46
CA ALA A 48 -4.49 0.90 7.99
C ALA A 48 -3.76 -0.17 8.79
N GLY A 49 -3.77 -0.10 10.12
CA GLY A 49 -3.12 -1.10 10.98
C GLY A 49 -3.65 -2.52 10.77
N THR A 50 -4.97 -2.65 10.55
CA THR A 50 -5.59 -3.94 10.26
C THR A 50 -5.19 -4.49 8.89
N ALA A 51 -5.16 -3.64 7.86
CA ALA A 51 -4.83 -4.05 6.51
C ALA A 51 -3.32 -4.32 6.35
N THR A 52 -2.46 -3.54 6.98
CA THR A 52 -1.00 -3.68 6.88
C THR A 52 -0.54 -5.11 7.17
N LEU A 53 -1.02 -5.73 8.25
CA LEU A 53 -0.51 -7.03 8.67
C LEU A 53 -0.67 -8.12 7.59
N PRO A 54 -1.88 -8.48 7.13
CA PRO A 54 -2.03 -9.51 6.10
C PRO A 54 -1.37 -9.12 4.78
N PHE A 55 -1.44 -7.84 4.36
CA PHE A 55 -0.87 -7.43 3.08
C PHE A 55 0.66 -7.48 3.10
N THR A 56 1.33 -6.84 4.07
CA THR A 56 2.78 -6.90 4.19
C THR A 56 3.25 -8.34 4.39
N ILE A 57 2.65 -9.09 5.31
CA ILE A 57 3.12 -10.46 5.60
C ILE A 57 2.95 -11.38 4.40
N VAL A 58 1.81 -11.36 3.72
CA VAL A 58 1.53 -12.31 2.62
C VAL A 58 2.15 -11.83 1.31
N VAL A 59 1.92 -10.57 0.94
CA VAL A 59 2.37 -10.03 -0.35
C VAL A 59 3.89 -9.86 -0.39
N ASP A 60 4.52 -9.30 0.66
CA ASP A 60 5.98 -9.14 0.64
C ASP A 60 6.70 -10.46 0.83
N TYR A 61 6.11 -11.43 1.55
CA TYR A 61 6.68 -12.77 1.56
C TYR A 61 6.72 -13.35 0.16
N ILE A 62 5.57 -13.43 -0.53
CA ILE A 62 5.48 -14.00 -1.89
C ILE A 62 6.37 -13.20 -2.85
N GLY A 63 6.32 -11.88 -2.81
CA GLY A 63 7.12 -11.00 -3.66
C GLY A 63 8.62 -11.20 -3.47
N THR A 64 9.08 -11.24 -2.22
CA THR A 64 10.51 -11.41 -1.89
C THR A 64 11.01 -12.81 -2.25
N VAL A 65 10.29 -13.88 -1.88
CA VAL A 65 10.72 -15.26 -2.21
C VAL A 65 10.62 -15.57 -3.70
N SER A 66 9.74 -14.88 -4.42
CA SER A 66 9.65 -14.96 -5.89
C SER A 66 10.67 -14.06 -6.59
N GLY A 67 11.49 -13.32 -5.84
CA GLY A 67 12.52 -12.43 -6.37
C GLY A 67 11.98 -11.19 -7.06
N VAL A 68 10.73 -10.81 -6.81
CA VAL A 68 10.08 -9.65 -7.45
C VAL A 68 10.66 -8.34 -6.93
N TRP A 69 10.96 -8.24 -5.65
CA TRP A 69 11.66 -7.09 -5.08
C TRP A 69 12.47 -7.50 -3.86
N SER A 70 13.33 -6.60 -3.42
CA SER A 70 14.09 -6.75 -2.18
C SER A 70 14.53 -5.40 -1.62
N VAL A 71 14.62 -5.32 -0.29
CA VAL A 71 15.26 -4.22 0.43
C VAL A 71 16.66 -4.69 0.83
N PRO A 72 17.73 -4.27 0.12
CA PRO A 72 19.08 -4.73 0.41
C PRO A 72 19.63 -4.17 1.72
N ARG A 73 19.21 -2.96 2.13
CA ARG A 73 19.70 -2.27 3.32
C ARG A 73 18.54 -1.85 4.21
N SER A 74 18.46 -2.46 5.39
CA SER A 74 17.48 -2.12 6.43
C SER A 74 18.20 -1.40 7.58
N ALA A 75 17.49 -0.47 8.22
CA ALA A 75 17.87 0.16 9.48
C ALA A 75 17.78 -0.81 10.66
N PHE A 76 17.04 -1.91 10.52
CA PHE A 76 16.90 -2.95 11.53
C PHE A 76 17.66 -4.22 11.10
N ALA A 77 18.32 -4.88 12.06
CA ALA A 77 19.01 -6.15 11.80
C ALA A 77 18.01 -7.29 11.59
N ASP A 78 16.90 -7.25 12.32
CA ASP A 78 15.87 -8.30 12.30
C ASP A 78 14.92 -8.15 11.12
N ARG A 79 14.53 -9.29 10.54
CA ARG A 79 13.55 -9.40 9.46
C ARG A 79 12.52 -10.45 9.81
N LEU A 80 11.24 -10.22 9.50
CA LEU A 80 10.23 -11.24 9.64
C LEU A 80 10.51 -12.38 8.65
N PHE A 81 10.54 -13.62 9.16
CA PHE A 81 10.98 -14.83 8.44
C PHE A 81 12.40 -14.74 7.86
N GLY A 82 13.22 -13.80 8.33
CA GLY A 82 14.56 -13.54 7.78
C GLY A 82 14.57 -12.80 6.44
N ILE A 83 13.42 -12.41 5.87
CA ILE A 83 13.35 -11.80 4.54
C ILE A 83 12.64 -10.44 4.50
N ILE A 84 11.53 -10.28 5.25
CA ILE A 84 10.73 -9.04 5.21
C ILE A 84 11.29 -8.04 6.24
N PRO A 85 11.82 -6.89 5.81
CA PRO A 85 12.28 -5.84 6.72
C PRO A 85 11.11 -5.22 7.51
N VAL A 86 11.39 -4.71 8.70
CA VAL A 86 10.37 -4.05 9.56
C VAL A 86 9.83 -2.78 8.89
N GLU A 87 10.65 -2.12 8.08
CA GLU A 87 10.28 -0.93 7.34
C GLU A 87 9.13 -1.13 6.38
N ASP A 88 8.96 -2.32 5.78
CA ASP A 88 7.87 -2.60 4.84
C ASP A 88 6.50 -2.52 5.55
N PHE A 89 6.44 -2.87 6.85
CA PHE A 89 5.23 -2.69 7.67
C PHE A 89 4.92 -1.21 7.85
N LEU A 90 5.93 -0.39 8.10
CA LEU A 90 5.77 1.06 8.27
C LEU A 90 5.40 1.73 6.94
N TRP A 91 6.03 1.31 5.84
CA TRP A 91 5.72 1.78 4.50
C TRP A 91 4.26 1.47 4.14
N MET A 92 3.84 0.21 4.28
CA MET A 92 2.45 -0.19 4.00
C MET A 92 1.46 0.54 4.91
N PHE A 93 1.74 0.63 6.21
CA PHE A 93 0.89 1.35 7.16
C PHE A 93 0.73 2.83 6.82
N LEU A 94 1.83 3.54 6.60
CA LEU A 94 1.82 4.96 6.27
C LEU A 94 1.23 5.20 4.87
N GLY A 95 1.49 4.31 3.92
CA GLY A 95 0.89 4.30 2.59
C GLY A 95 -0.63 4.20 2.64
N ILE A 96 -1.17 3.13 3.24
CA ILE A 96 -2.62 2.95 3.39
C ILE A 96 -3.22 4.11 4.21
N CYS A 97 -2.60 4.48 5.33
CA CYS A 97 -3.11 5.55 6.18
C CYS A 97 -3.17 6.88 5.41
N SER A 98 -2.13 7.26 4.68
CA SER A 98 -2.12 8.51 3.91
C SER A 98 -3.18 8.50 2.81
N ILE A 99 -3.39 7.37 2.12
CA ILE A 99 -4.47 7.20 1.13
C ILE A 99 -5.84 7.45 1.77
N ILE A 100 -6.13 6.78 2.88
CA ILE A 100 -7.44 6.88 3.54
C ILE A 100 -7.67 8.27 4.13
N LEU A 101 -6.68 8.88 4.78
CA LEU A 101 -6.82 10.24 5.33
C LEU A 101 -7.00 11.28 4.21
N MET A 102 -6.29 11.14 3.09
CA MET A 102 -6.48 12.01 1.92
C MET A 102 -7.89 11.87 1.34
N TYR A 103 -8.38 10.64 1.20
CA TYR A 103 -9.73 10.35 0.71
C TYR A 103 -10.80 10.93 1.65
N GLU A 104 -10.65 10.71 2.95
CA GLU A 104 -11.54 11.26 3.98
C GLU A 104 -11.52 12.80 4.00
N ALA A 105 -10.36 13.43 3.81
CA ALA A 105 -10.24 14.89 3.80
C ALA A 105 -10.99 15.55 2.63
N GLN A 106 -11.31 14.78 1.58
CA GLN A 106 -12.15 15.21 0.47
C GLN A 106 -13.64 14.94 0.71
N SER A 107 -13.97 14.05 1.65
CA SER A 107 -15.33 13.67 2.00
C SER A 107 -15.92 14.61 3.05
N LYS A 108 -17.12 15.13 2.80
CA LYS A 108 -17.87 15.94 3.78
C LYS A 108 -18.63 15.10 4.81
N ALA A 109 -18.50 13.77 4.78
CA ALA A 109 -19.25 12.87 5.64
C ALA A 109 -18.66 12.82 7.06
N SER A 110 -19.26 13.58 7.98
CA SER A 110 -18.96 13.49 9.42
C SER A 110 -19.90 12.48 10.12
N GLY A 111 -19.48 12.00 11.30
CA GLY A 111 -20.35 11.23 12.21
C GLY A 111 -20.38 9.71 12.04
N ARG A 112 -19.49 9.13 11.21
CA ARG A 112 -19.37 7.66 11.08
C ARG A 112 -18.71 7.03 12.31
N GLU A 113 -19.07 5.78 12.61
CA GLU A 113 -18.46 4.99 13.69
C GLU A 113 -17.01 4.63 13.36
N ILE A 114 -16.16 4.47 14.37
CA ILE A 114 -14.75 4.08 14.19
C ILE A 114 -14.66 2.60 13.78
N ILE A 115 -15.38 1.71 14.47
CA ILE A 115 -15.40 0.26 14.19
C ILE A 115 -16.83 -0.21 14.04
N GLY A 116 -17.22 -0.47 12.79
CA GLY A 116 -18.51 -1.03 12.44
C GLY A 116 -18.58 -2.56 12.46
N ARG A 117 -19.79 -3.12 12.27
CA ARG A 117 -20.02 -4.56 12.09
C ARG A 117 -19.25 -5.10 10.88
N ARG A 118 -19.25 -4.37 9.75
CA ARG A 118 -18.51 -4.79 8.55
C ARG A 118 -16.99 -4.74 8.76
N MET A 119 -16.47 -3.78 9.52
CA MET A 119 -15.06 -3.76 9.91
C MET A 119 -14.67 -4.99 10.74
N LYS A 120 -15.56 -5.49 11.60
CA LYS A 120 -15.34 -6.78 12.30
C LYS A 120 -15.28 -7.96 11.33
N SER A 121 -16.10 -7.96 10.27
CA SER A 121 -16.01 -8.96 9.20
C SER A 121 -14.68 -8.85 8.45
N PHE A 122 -14.17 -7.65 8.18
CA PHE A 122 -12.84 -7.46 7.59
C PHE A 122 -11.75 -8.07 8.48
N LEU A 123 -11.75 -7.72 9.77
CA LEU A 123 -10.81 -8.27 10.75
C LEU A 123 -10.84 -9.80 10.76
N LEU A 124 -12.02 -10.39 10.73
CA LEU A 124 -12.18 -11.84 10.70
C LEU A 124 -11.61 -12.46 9.43
N VAL A 125 -11.94 -11.92 8.25
CA VAL A 125 -11.47 -12.43 6.96
C VAL A 125 -9.96 -12.24 6.82
N ALA A 126 -9.44 -11.07 7.16
CA ALA A 126 -8.01 -10.75 7.17
C ALA A 126 -7.24 -11.68 8.11
N SER A 127 -7.74 -11.86 9.34
CA SER A 127 -7.13 -12.76 10.32
C SER A 127 -7.19 -14.21 9.85
N PHE A 128 -8.31 -14.65 9.28
CA PHE A 128 -8.44 -16.02 8.78
C PHE A 128 -7.45 -16.30 7.65
N GLY A 129 -7.34 -15.41 6.66
CA GLY A 129 -6.37 -15.53 5.58
C GLY A 129 -4.93 -15.54 6.08
N LEU A 130 -4.59 -14.63 7.01
CA LEU A 130 -3.27 -14.58 7.63
C LEU A 130 -2.96 -15.87 8.41
N ASN A 131 -3.92 -16.41 9.17
CA ASN A 131 -3.72 -17.65 9.92
C ASN A 131 -3.50 -18.85 8.99
N ILE A 132 -4.25 -18.97 7.88
CA ILE A 132 -4.00 -20.01 6.87
C ILE A 132 -2.58 -19.90 6.34
N PHE A 133 -2.15 -18.68 5.97
CA PHE A 133 -0.80 -18.43 5.50
C PHE A 133 0.25 -18.86 6.53
N LEU A 134 0.11 -18.44 7.79
CA LEU A 134 1.03 -18.81 8.87
C LEU A 134 1.08 -20.32 9.14
N ILE A 135 -0.05 -21.02 9.05
CA ILE A 135 -0.11 -22.49 9.17
C ILE A 135 0.65 -23.16 8.01
N LEU A 136 0.49 -22.67 6.77
CA LEU A 136 1.22 -23.19 5.61
C LEU A 136 2.74 -22.97 5.74
N ILE A 137 3.17 -21.82 6.26
CA ILE A 137 4.58 -21.57 6.58
C ILE A 137 5.08 -22.52 7.68
N ALA A 138 4.34 -22.66 8.79
CA ALA A 138 4.71 -23.52 9.90
C ALA A 138 4.79 -25.02 9.51
N THR A 139 3.95 -25.45 8.57
CA THR A 139 3.95 -26.81 8.01
C THR A 139 4.92 -26.99 6.83
N ARG A 140 5.81 -26.01 6.60
CA ARG A 140 6.86 -26.03 5.57
C ARG A 140 6.34 -26.12 4.13
N GLN A 141 5.13 -25.64 3.87
CA GLN A 141 4.52 -25.58 2.53
C GLN A 141 4.95 -24.32 1.74
N THR A 142 6.19 -23.88 1.92
CA THR A 142 6.70 -22.60 1.37
C THR A 142 6.75 -22.59 -0.16
N ALA A 143 6.84 -23.76 -0.81
CA ALA A 143 6.84 -23.89 -2.27
C ALA A 143 5.56 -23.34 -2.92
N LEU A 144 4.42 -23.28 -2.20
CA LEU A 144 3.17 -22.69 -2.71
C LEU A 144 3.26 -21.18 -2.96
N PHE A 145 4.25 -20.52 -2.34
CA PHE A 145 4.42 -19.07 -2.35
C PHE A 145 5.58 -18.61 -3.25
N ILE A 146 6.23 -19.55 -3.95
CA ILE A 146 7.28 -19.22 -4.93
C ILE A 146 6.60 -19.20 -6.29
N TRP A 147 6.38 -18.01 -6.83
CA TRP A 147 5.72 -17.80 -8.11
C TRP A 147 6.79 -17.44 -9.15
N PRO A 148 7.36 -18.42 -9.88
CA PRO A 148 8.46 -18.13 -10.79
C PRO A 148 8.00 -17.40 -12.05
N GLY A 149 8.88 -16.56 -12.57
CA GLY A 149 8.78 -15.99 -13.91
C GLY A 149 8.18 -14.59 -13.97
N ARG A 150 8.10 -14.07 -15.20
CA ARG A 150 7.74 -12.67 -15.51
C ARG A 150 6.32 -12.23 -15.12
N TYR A 151 5.47 -13.19 -14.74
CA TYR A 151 4.06 -12.95 -14.40
C TYR A 151 3.83 -12.89 -12.89
N ALA A 152 4.84 -13.14 -12.05
CA ALA A 152 4.70 -13.18 -10.60
C ALA A 152 4.12 -11.88 -10.05
N TYR A 153 4.68 -10.74 -10.49
CA TYR A 153 4.20 -9.44 -10.04
C TYR A 153 2.77 -9.16 -10.55
N LEU A 154 2.48 -9.42 -11.82
CA LEU A 154 1.13 -9.27 -12.35
C LEU A 154 0.11 -10.10 -11.56
N ALA A 155 0.43 -11.36 -11.26
CA ALA A 155 -0.45 -12.25 -10.51
C ALA A 155 -0.70 -11.74 -9.08
N LEU A 156 0.34 -11.25 -8.40
CA LEU A 156 0.23 -10.62 -7.08
C LEU A 156 -0.67 -9.39 -7.14
N GLY A 157 -0.35 -8.48 -8.06
CA GLY A 157 -1.08 -7.24 -8.28
C GLY A 157 -2.57 -7.47 -8.56
N CYS A 158 -2.87 -8.43 -9.42
CA CYS A 158 -4.23 -8.79 -9.78
C CYS A 158 -5.00 -9.41 -8.61
N THR A 159 -4.40 -10.38 -7.92
CA THR A 159 -5.06 -11.15 -6.86
C THR A 159 -5.39 -10.28 -5.65
N PHE A 160 -4.43 -9.47 -5.21
CA PHE A 160 -4.53 -8.74 -3.95
C PHE A 160 -5.09 -7.32 -4.10
N PHE A 161 -4.97 -6.70 -5.28
CA PHE A 161 -5.40 -5.31 -5.48
C PHE A 161 -6.45 -5.14 -6.58
N LEU A 162 -6.18 -5.60 -7.80
CA LEU A 162 -7.06 -5.31 -8.95
C LEU A 162 -8.43 -5.96 -8.82
N ILE A 163 -8.49 -7.26 -8.53
CA ILE A 163 -9.76 -7.99 -8.44
C ILE A 163 -10.66 -7.38 -7.35
N PRO A 164 -10.20 -7.16 -6.09
CA PRO A 164 -11.01 -6.49 -5.07
C PRO A 164 -11.50 -5.10 -5.50
N ALA A 165 -10.62 -4.29 -6.11
CA ALA A 165 -10.99 -2.96 -6.57
C ALA A 165 -12.06 -3.01 -7.68
N VAL A 166 -11.86 -3.83 -8.71
CA VAL A 166 -12.80 -3.97 -9.83
C VAL A 166 -14.16 -4.46 -9.35
N LEU A 167 -14.21 -5.49 -8.51
CA LEU A 167 -15.47 -6.02 -7.96
C LEU A 167 -16.25 -4.93 -7.21
N TYR A 168 -15.56 -4.11 -6.42
CA TYR A 168 -16.20 -3.01 -5.68
C TYR A 168 -16.69 -1.90 -6.62
N PHE A 169 -15.84 -1.39 -7.50
CA PHE A 169 -16.19 -0.26 -8.38
C PHE A 169 -17.17 -0.63 -9.49
N TRP A 170 -17.23 -1.91 -9.88
CA TRP A 170 -18.29 -2.42 -10.75
C TRP A 170 -19.67 -2.23 -10.11
N HIS A 171 -19.77 -2.47 -8.80
CA HIS A 171 -21.03 -2.29 -8.06
C HIS A 171 -21.27 -0.83 -7.62
N PHE A 172 -20.21 -0.07 -7.38
CA PHE A 172 -20.28 1.33 -6.91
C PHE A 172 -19.49 2.31 -7.79
N PRO A 173 -19.82 2.48 -9.09
CA PRO A 173 -19.01 3.25 -10.04
C PRO A 173 -18.91 4.75 -9.70
N ARG A 174 -19.88 5.31 -8.98
CA ARG A 174 -19.82 6.72 -8.52
C ARG A 174 -18.79 6.96 -7.40
N VAL A 175 -18.29 5.92 -6.74
CA VAL A 175 -17.16 6.06 -5.81
C VAL A 175 -15.87 6.29 -6.59
N PHE A 176 -15.71 5.65 -7.74
CA PHE A 176 -14.49 5.72 -8.56
C PHE A 176 -14.11 7.17 -8.94
N THR A 177 -15.09 7.97 -9.38
CA THR A 177 -14.83 9.38 -9.75
C THR A 177 -14.33 10.22 -8.58
N ARG A 178 -14.71 9.88 -7.34
CA ARG A 178 -14.21 10.52 -6.12
C ARG A 178 -12.80 10.06 -5.72
N CYS A 179 -12.35 8.93 -6.25
CA CYS A 179 -10.99 8.43 -6.02
C CYS A 179 -9.95 9.12 -6.91
N ILE A 180 -10.34 9.71 -8.05
CA ILE A 180 -9.42 10.28 -9.05
C ILE A 180 -8.38 11.23 -8.45
N PRO A 181 -8.73 12.21 -7.58
CA PRO A 181 -7.72 13.12 -7.03
C PRO A 181 -6.72 12.40 -6.12
N THR A 182 -7.19 11.43 -5.34
CA THR A 182 -6.34 10.59 -4.48
C THR A 182 -5.40 9.74 -5.32
N VAL A 183 -5.92 9.04 -6.34
CA VAL A 183 -5.13 8.23 -7.27
C VAL A 183 -4.07 9.08 -7.98
N GLY A 184 -4.45 10.25 -8.51
CA GLY A 184 -3.50 11.14 -9.20
C GLY A 184 -2.37 11.61 -8.29
N TYR A 185 -2.67 11.96 -7.04
CA TYR A 185 -1.64 12.32 -6.06
C TYR A 185 -0.71 11.16 -5.74
N PHE A 186 -1.26 9.97 -5.45
CA PHE A 186 -0.45 8.81 -5.07
C PHE A 186 0.33 8.21 -6.24
N PHE A 187 -0.16 8.35 -7.48
CA PHE A 187 0.60 8.00 -8.66
C PHE A 187 1.88 8.84 -8.75
N ILE A 188 1.76 10.17 -8.61
CA ILE A 188 2.93 11.07 -8.61
C ILE A 188 3.84 10.75 -7.42
N LEU A 189 3.28 10.58 -6.22
CA LEU A 189 4.06 10.26 -5.03
C LEU A 189 4.88 8.97 -5.21
N THR A 190 4.24 7.93 -5.74
CA THR A 190 4.86 6.61 -5.98
C THR A 190 5.97 6.73 -7.02
N VAL A 191 5.72 7.34 -8.18
CA VAL A 191 6.76 7.54 -9.21
C VAL A 191 8.00 8.21 -8.62
N VAL A 192 7.78 9.27 -7.83
CA VAL A 192 8.88 10.04 -7.24
C VAL A 192 9.60 9.26 -6.13
N PHE A 193 8.85 8.57 -5.28
CA PHE A 193 9.42 7.73 -4.22
C PHE A 193 10.24 6.59 -4.80
N GLU A 194 9.68 5.81 -5.73
CA GLU A 194 10.33 4.65 -6.33
C GLU A 194 11.62 5.01 -7.06
N LEU A 195 11.60 6.10 -7.85
CA LEU A 195 12.80 6.59 -8.51
C LEU A 195 13.87 7.02 -7.50
N THR A 196 13.46 7.68 -6.42
CA THR A 196 14.37 8.13 -5.36
C THR A 196 14.97 6.92 -4.61
N ALA A 197 14.13 6.02 -4.10
CA ALA A 197 14.53 4.86 -3.32
C ALA A 197 15.44 3.91 -4.12
N THR A 198 15.10 3.64 -5.39
CA THR A 198 15.94 2.82 -6.28
C THR A 198 17.26 3.50 -6.62
N SER A 199 17.27 4.83 -6.82
CA SER A 199 18.52 5.59 -7.06
C SER A 199 19.48 5.59 -5.86
N LEU A 200 18.93 5.54 -4.65
CA LEU A 200 19.71 5.47 -3.40
C LEU A 200 20.09 4.02 -3.03
N GLY A 201 19.62 3.03 -3.79
CA GLY A 201 19.83 1.61 -3.49
C GLY A 201 19.12 1.16 -2.21
N GLU A 202 18.07 1.86 -1.80
CA GLU A 202 17.21 1.49 -0.67
C GLU A 202 16.27 0.34 -1.03
N TRP A 203 15.84 0.30 -2.29
CA TRP A 203 14.90 -0.66 -2.84
C TRP A 203 15.41 -1.18 -4.19
N ASN A 204 15.19 -2.47 -4.49
CA ASN A 204 15.62 -3.08 -5.74
C ASN A 204 14.56 -4.01 -6.34
N PHE A 205 14.41 -3.88 -7.66
CA PHE A 205 13.56 -4.70 -8.52
C PHE A 205 14.41 -5.70 -9.30
N GLY A 206 14.80 -6.79 -8.61
CA GLY A 206 15.69 -7.82 -9.17
C GLY A 206 14.99 -8.91 -10.00
N GLY A 207 13.66 -8.82 -10.14
CA GLY A 207 12.83 -9.87 -10.74
C GLY A 207 12.74 -9.80 -12.27
N LEU A 208 11.95 -10.71 -12.83
CA LEU A 208 11.50 -10.64 -14.21
C LEU A 208 10.13 -9.96 -14.26
N TYR A 209 9.95 -9.06 -15.21
CA TYR A 209 8.72 -8.30 -15.43
C TYR A 209 8.22 -8.48 -16.86
N LEU A 210 6.97 -8.12 -17.12
CA LEU A 210 6.36 -8.22 -18.45
C LEU A 210 7.07 -7.31 -19.44
N LEU A 211 7.38 -6.10 -18.98
CA LEU A 211 8.10 -5.07 -19.70
C LEU A 211 9.42 -4.80 -18.97
N PRO A 212 10.50 -4.45 -19.69
CA PRO A 212 11.71 -3.98 -19.05
C PRO A 212 11.39 -2.81 -18.10
N PRO A 213 11.97 -2.79 -16.89
CA PRO A 213 11.79 -1.67 -15.97
C PRO A 213 12.14 -0.34 -16.65
N PHE A 214 11.37 0.70 -16.36
CA PHE A 214 11.67 2.03 -16.88
C PHE A 214 12.71 2.71 -15.99
N THR A 215 13.54 3.54 -16.62
CA THR A 215 14.52 4.40 -15.94
C THR A 215 14.24 5.85 -16.33
N LEU A 216 14.26 6.79 -15.39
CA LEU A 216 14.05 8.20 -15.69
C LEU A 216 15.41 8.91 -15.75
N PHE A 217 15.81 9.40 -16.93
CA PHE A 217 17.14 9.99 -17.16
C PHE A 217 18.32 9.07 -16.78
N GLY A 218 18.14 7.76 -16.88
CA GLY A 218 19.11 6.75 -16.45
C GLY A 218 19.21 6.59 -14.92
N ILE A 219 18.32 7.22 -14.16
CA ILE A 219 18.25 7.15 -12.71
C ILE A 219 17.08 6.24 -12.31
N GLY A 220 17.36 5.31 -11.40
CA GLY A 220 16.38 4.34 -10.89
C GLY A 220 15.97 3.30 -11.93
N SER A 221 15.42 2.20 -11.46
CA SER A 221 14.90 1.11 -12.29
C SER A 221 13.61 0.63 -11.66
N VAL A 222 12.47 1.00 -12.23
CA VAL A 222 11.16 0.76 -11.63
C VAL A 222 10.27 0.01 -12.63
N PRO A 223 9.66 -1.12 -12.26
CA PRO A 223 8.74 -1.85 -13.13
C PRO A 223 7.47 -1.04 -13.44
N TYR A 224 6.89 -1.25 -14.61
CA TYR A 224 5.59 -0.65 -14.94
C TYR A 224 4.47 -1.21 -14.04
N GLU A 225 4.61 -2.47 -13.66
CA GLU A 225 3.74 -3.17 -12.71
C GLU A 225 3.72 -2.48 -11.34
N GLU A 226 4.87 -2.00 -10.86
CA GLU A 226 4.95 -1.23 -9.62
C GLU A 226 4.09 0.04 -9.71
N LEU A 227 4.29 0.83 -10.76
CA LEU A 227 3.55 2.08 -10.93
C LEU A 227 2.04 1.84 -11.12
N ALA A 228 1.68 0.77 -11.83
CA ALA A 228 0.29 0.41 -12.03
C ALA A 228 -0.34 -0.08 -10.71
N PHE A 229 0.28 -1.05 -10.04
CA PHE A 229 -0.32 -1.69 -8.87
C PHE A 229 -0.18 -0.86 -7.61
N VAL A 230 0.95 -0.23 -7.34
CA VAL A 230 1.14 0.60 -6.14
C VAL A 230 0.69 2.03 -6.39
N GLY A 231 0.98 2.61 -7.57
CA GLY A 231 0.63 3.99 -7.87
C GLY A 231 -0.84 4.24 -8.21
N ILE A 232 -1.55 3.25 -8.79
CA ILE A 232 -2.93 3.42 -9.27
C ILE A 232 -3.90 2.46 -8.59
N VAL A 233 -3.68 1.16 -8.74
CA VAL A 233 -4.61 0.13 -8.25
C VAL A 233 -4.61 0.05 -6.73
N GLY A 234 -3.47 0.28 -6.08
CA GLY A 234 -3.30 0.22 -4.62
C GLY A 234 -4.19 1.24 -3.91
N PRO A 235 -4.14 2.55 -4.25
CA PRO A 235 -5.06 3.54 -3.74
C PRO A 235 -6.53 3.20 -3.99
N LEU A 236 -6.86 2.68 -5.18
CA LEU A 236 -8.22 2.24 -5.50
C LEU A 236 -8.66 1.07 -4.61
N ALA A 237 -7.82 0.06 -4.44
CA ALA A 237 -8.08 -1.13 -3.62
C ALA A 237 -8.21 -0.76 -2.14
N ALA A 238 -7.33 0.10 -1.62
CA ALA A 238 -7.39 0.59 -0.25
C ALA A 238 -8.72 1.32 0.02
N ILE A 239 -9.14 2.23 -0.87
CA ILE A 239 -10.42 2.94 -0.75
C ILE A 239 -11.61 1.98 -0.91
N ALA A 240 -11.54 1.05 -1.86
CA ALA A 240 -12.59 0.06 -2.08
C ALA A 240 -12.82 -0.81 -0.84
N LEU A 241 -11.75 -1.37 -0.27
CA LEU A 241 -11.81 -2.17 0.95
C LEU A 241 -12.28 -1.32 2.14
N PHE A 242 -11.77 -0.10 2.27
CA PHE A 242 -12.19 0.82 3.34
C PHE A 242 -13.68 1.14 3.28
N GLU A 243 -14.21 1.54 2.13
CA GLU A 243 -15.63 1.87 1.98
C GLU A 243 -16.53 0.62 2.02
N PHE A 244 -16.08 -0.54 1.51
CA PHE A 244 -16.83 -1.79 1.59
C PHE A 244 -17.07 -2.22 3.04
N PHE A 245 -16.02 -2.11 3.87
CA PHE A 245 -16.06 -2.49 5.27
C PHE A 245 -16.45 -1.35 6.23
N ASP A 246 -16.71 -0.15 5.70
CA ASP A 246 -17.40 0.90 6.42
C ASP A 246 -18.88 0.53 6.57
N ASN A 247 -19.40 0.72 7.77
CA ASN A 247 -20.79 0.42 8.14
C ASN A 247 -21.79 1.37 7.47
N SER A 248 -21.30 2.46 6.91
CA SER A 248 -22.12 3.47 6.25
C SER A 248 -22.62 2.92 4.91
N PRO A 249 -23.90 3.11 4.54
CA PRO A 249 -24.27 2.94 3.16
C PRO A 249 -23.33 3.82 2.32
N PRO A 250 -22.83 3.35 1.16
CA PRO A 250 -22.09 4.21 0.26
C PRO A 250 -22.95 5.46 0.06
N LEU A 251 -22.34 6.65 0.06
CA LEU A 251 -22.96 7.99 0.19
C LEU A 251 -24.06 8.36 -0.85
N LEU A 252 -24.60 7.37 -1.55
CA LEU A 252 -25.62 7.36 -2.57
C LEU A 252 -27.05 7.60 -2.09
N ARG A 253 -27.31 7.86 -0.80
CA ARG A 253 -28.69 8.12 -0.29
C ARG A 253 -29.09 9.61 -0.21
N ARG A 254 -28.36 10.52 -0.84
CA ARG A 254 -28.78 11.91 -1.01
C ARG A 254 -28.64 12.34 -2.46
N GLY A 255 -29.56 11.86 -3.28
CA GLY A 255 -29.90 12.36 -4.60
C GLY A 255 -31.41 12.27 -4.71
#